data_AF-A0A1C0VMF1-F1
#
_entry.id   AF-A0A1C0VMF1-F1
#
_cell.length_a   1.000
_cell.length_b   1.000
_cell.length_c   1.000
_cell.angle_alpha   90.00
_cell.angle_beta   90.00
_cell.angle_gamma   90.00
#
_symmetry.space_group_name_H-M   'P 1'
#
loop_
_entity.id
_entity.type
_entity.pdbx_description
1 polymer ?
#
loop_
_entity_poly.entity_id
_entity_poly.type
_entity_poly.pdbx_seq_one_letter_code
_entity_poly.pdbx_strand_id
1 'polypeptide(L)' 'MPIISVPTIYSCHLPSGGWLNLALVRQLEIDDGIARITWSNGNVQNFQFSEDVDAIAQAWQQAAQKTGGNYESSRD' A
#
# COMPACT_ATOMS: atom_id res chain seq x y z
N MET A 1 4.28 29.58 -17.32
CA MET A 1 3.43 28.38 -17.26
C MET A 1 3.63 27.75 -15.89
N PRO A 2 2.63 27.73 -15.00
CA PRO A 2 2.78 27.01 -13.74
C PRO A 2 2.85 25.52 -14.03
N ILE A 3 3.92 24.86 -13.58
CA ILE A 3 3.98 23.40 -13.54
C ILE A 3 3.11 22.99 -12.35
N ILE A 4 1.91 22.49 -12.63
CA ILE A 4 1.10 21.80 -11.62
C ILE A 4 1.56 20.34 -11.62
N SER A 5 2.56 20.02 -10.80
CA SER A 5 2.83 18.63 -10.43
C SER A 5 1.73 18.21 -9.47
N VAL A 6 0.71 17.52 -9.96
CA VAL A 6 -0.16 16.74 -9.07
C VAL A 6 0.73 15.70 -8.40
N PRO A 7 0.88 15.72 -7.06
CA PRO A 7 1.60 14.64 -6.39
C PRO A 7 0.89 13.35 -6.77
N THR A 8 1.66 12.34 -7.18
CA THR A 8 1.10 11.03 -7.47
C THR A 8 0.62 10.43 -6.16
N ILE A 9 -0.66 10.67 -5.84
CA ILE A 9 -1.31 10.10 -4.67
C ILE A 9 -1.67 8.67 -5.07
N TYR A 10 -0.90 7.72 -4.55
CA TYR A 10 -1.26 6.31 -4.61
C TYR A 10 -2.24 6.05 -3.47
N SER A 11 -3.53 6.04 -3.76
CA SER A 11 -4.57 5.75 -2.77
C SER A 11 -5.09 4.32 -2.92
N CYS A 12 -5.40 3.67 -1.80
CA CYS A 12 -6.06 2.37 -1.74
C CYS A 12 -7.37 2.54 -0.97
N HIS A 13 -8.48 2.08 -1.54
CA HIS A 13 -9.76 2.03 -0.84
C HIS A 13 -9.93 0.65 -0.20
N LEU A 14 -9.99 0.64 1.12
CA LEU A 14 -10.30 -0.53 1.92
C LEU A 14 -11.82 -0.71 1.99
N PRO A 15 -12.35 -1.88 1.61
CA PRO A 15 -13.76 -2.20 1.78
C PRO A 15 -14.31 -1.94 3.18
N SER A 16 -13.51 -2.21 4.22
CA SER A 16 -13.95 -2.07 5.62
C SER A 16 -13.44 -0.78 6.30
N GLY A 17 -12.38 -0.16 5.77
CA GLY A 17 -11.54 0.80 6.52
C GLY A 17 -11.35 2.18 5.90
N GLY A 18 -12.00 2.49 4.77
CA GLY A 18 -11.85 3.78 4.10
C GLY A 18 -10.58 3.89 3.25
N TRP A 19 -9.97 5.07 3.13
CA TRP A 19 -8.85 5.29 2.21
C TRP A 19 -7.49 5.26 2.91
N LEU A 20 -6.54 4.53 2.34
CA LEU A 20 -5.12 4.59 2.68
C LEU A 20 -4.35 5.41 1.65
N ASN A 21 -3.37 6.17 2.13
CA ASN A 21 -2.39 6.83 1.28
C ASN A 21 -1.10 6.01 1.24
N LEU A 22 -0.91 5.24 0.17
CA LEU A 22 0.25 4.38 -0.03
C LEU A 22 1.55 5.18 -0.20
N ALA A 23 1.50 6.46 -0.53
CA ALA A 23 2.69 7.30 -0.59
C ALA A 23 3.34 7.50 0.80
N LEU A 24 2.60 7.25 1.89
CA LEU A 24 3.11 7.32 3.25
C LEU A 24 3.59 5.97 3.78
N VAL A 25 3.42 4.89 3.00
CA VAL A 25 3.86 3.56 3.38
C VAL A 25 5.35 3.46 3.13
N ARG A 26 6.10 3.13 4.18
CA ARG A 26 7.52 2.86 4.10
C ARG A 26 7.78 1.41 3.70
N GLN A 27 6.99 0.49 4.25
CA GLN A 27 7.13 -0.94 4.05
C GLN A 27 5.76 -1.61 4.17
N LEU A 28 5.52 -2.61 3.32
CA LEU A 28 4.36 -3.48 3.36
C LEU A 28 4.87 -4.92 3.41
N GLU A 29 4.40 -5.66 4.41
CA GLU A 29 4.60 -7.11 4.54
C GLU A 29 3.22 -7.77 4.49
N ILE A 30 3.09 -8.85 3.73
CA ILE A 30 1.87 -9.65 3.67
C ILE A 30 2.26 -11.07 4.03
N ASP A 31 1.76 -11.54 5.17
CA ASP A 31 2.04 -12.88 5.70
C ASP A 31 0.78 -13.45 6.35
N ASP A 32 0.52 -14.74 6.14
CA ASP A 32 -0.61 -15.51 6.68
C ASP A 32 -1.97 -14.75 6.71
N GLY A 33 -2.30 -14.05 5.62
CA GLY A 33 -3.56 -13.30 5.50
C GLY A 33 -3.61 -11.98 6.31
N ILE A 34 -2.47 -11.48 6.77
CA ILE A 34 -2.33 -10.20 7.46
C ILE A 34 -1.45 -9.27 6.63
N ALA A 35 -1.94 -8.07 6.32
CA ALA A 35 -1.11 -6.99 5.78
C ALA A 35 -0.59 -6.12 6.92
N ARG A 36 0.73 -6.10 7.10
CA ARG A 36 1.43 -5.22 8.03
C ARG A 36 2.04 -4.05 7.28
N ILE A 37 1.55 -2.85 7.57
CA ILE A 37 2.06 -1.60 7.03
C ILE A 37 2.93 -0.92 8.08
N THR A 38 4.17 -0.62 7.71
CA THR A 38 4.99 0.35 8.43
C THR A 38 4.91 1.69 7.72
N TRP A 39 4.39 2.70 8.42
CA TRP A 39 4.25 4.06 7.92
C TRP A 39 5.59 4.81 7.96
N SER A 40 5.68 5.90 7.20
CA SER A 40 6.88 6.77 7.13
C SER A 40 7.28 7.37 8.48
N ASN A 41 6.33 7.54 9.39
CA ASN A 41 6.56 7.98 10.77
C ASN A 41 7.00 6.84 11.72
N GLY A 42 7.15 5.61 11.22
CA GLY A 42 7.55 4.43 11.99
C GLY A 42 6.40 3.71 12.70
N ASN A 43 5.16 4.22 12.64
CA ASN A 43 4.01 3.51 13.19
C ASN A 43 3.74 2.25 12.37
N VAL A 44 3.30 1.19 13.05
CA VAL A 44 2.92 -0.07 12.42
C VAL A 44 1.42 -0.26 12.57
N GLN A 45 0.75 -0.64 11.48
CA GLN A 45 -0.66 -0.97 11.46
C GLN A 45 -0.88 -2.31 10.76
N ASN A 46 -1.69 -3.16 11.38
CA ASN A 46 -2.06 -4.47 10.83
C ASN A 46 -3.49 -4.43 10.29
N PHE A 47 -3.68 -4.99 9.10
CA PHE A 47 -4.97 -5.25 8.49
C PHE A 47 -5.15 -6.76 8.40
N GLN A 48 -6.24 -7.26 8.99
CA GLN A 48 -6.51 -8.70 9.14
C GLN A 48 -7.79 -9.15 8.42
N PHE A 49 -8.56 -8.20 7.88
CA PHE A 49 -9.71 -8.51 7.04
C PHE A 49 -9.20 -8.90 5.64
N SER A 50 -9.54 -10.11 5.19
CA SER A 50 -9.04 -10.65 3.92
C SER A 50 -9.27 -9.70 2.74
N GLU A 51 -10.44 -9.07 2.68
CA GLU A 51 -10.81 -8.11 1.62
C GLU A 51 -9.93 -6.85 1.62
N ASP A 52 -9.51 -6.37 2.80
CA ASP A 52 -8.62 -5.23 2.93
C ASP A 52 -7.19 -5.62 2.56
N VAL A 53 -6.74 -6.81 2.97
CA VAL A 53 -5.42 -7.34 2.62
C VAL A 53 -5.30 -7.48 1.10
N ASP A 54 -6.32 -8.01 0.44
CA ASP A 54 -6.36 -8.14 -1.01
C ASP A 54 -6.35 -6.78 -1.71
N ALA A 55 -7.14 -5.81 -1.21
CA ALA A 55 -7.17 -4.45 -1.75
C ALA A 55 -5.81 -3.74 -1.61
N ILE A 56 -5.13 -3.91 -0.46
CA ILE A 56 -3.79 -3.36 -0.21
C ILE A 56 -2.78 -4.00 -1.16
N ALA A 57 -2.80 -5.32 -1.31
CA ALA A 57 -1.89 -6.06 -2.18
C ALA A 57 -2.00 -5.60 -3.64
N GLN A 58 -3.23 -5.51 -4.16
CA GLN A 58 -3.49 -5.07 -5.53
C GLN A 58 -3.06 -3.63 -5.76
N ALA A 59 -3.41 -2.72 -4.84
CA ALA A 59 -3.05 -1.31 -4.97
C ALA A 59 -1.54 -1.09 -4.88
N TRP A 60 -0.84 -1.88 -4.05
CA TRP A 60 0.62 -1.84 -3.93
C TRP A 60 1.33 -2.31 -5.20
N GLN A 61 0.86 -3.40 -5.82
CA GLN A 61 1.39 -3.87 -7.10
C GLN A 61 1.21 -2.82 -8.21
N GLN A 62 0.04 -2.18 -8.29
CA GLN A 62 -0.21 -1.11 -9.25
C GLN A 62 0.69 0.11 -9.01
N ALA A 63 0.99 0.43 -7.75
CA ALA A 63 1.92 1.51 -7.40
C ALA A 63 3.36 1.16 -7.82
N ALA A 64 3.82 -0.05 -7.52
CA ALA A 64 5.15 -0.54 -7.87
C ALA A 64 5.40 -0.54 -9.38
N GLN A 65 4.41 -0.98 -10.18
CA GLN A 65 4.50 -0.94 -11.65
C GLN A 65 4.66 0.49 -12.20
N LYS A 66 4.06 1.49 -11.54
CA LYS A 66 4.14 2.90 -11.97
C LYS A 66 5.44 3.58 -11.55
N THR A 67 6.07 3.14 -10.47
CA THR A 67 7.32 3.73 -9.93
C THR A 67 8.58 2.96 -10.33
N GLY A 68 8.44 1.80 -10.97
CA GLY A 68 9.56 0.89 -11.26
C GLY A 68 10.09 0.19 -10.00
N GLY A 69 9.30 0.12 -8.94
CA GLY A 69 9.65 -0.56 -7.70
C GLY A 69 9.54 -2.09 -7.83
N ASN A 70 10.40 -2.82 -7.12
CA ASN A 70 10.33 -4.28 -7.05
C ASN A 70 9.25 -4.70 -6.05
N TYR A 71 8.30 -5.52 -6.49
CA TYR A 71 7.38 -6.25 -5.62
C TYR A 71 7.89 -7.68 -5.49
N GLU A 72 8.43 -8.03 -4.33
CA GLU A 72 8.84 -9.40 -4.01
C GLU A 72 7.80 -10.04 -3.09
N SER A 73 6.95 -10.91 -3.65
CA SER A 73 6.05 -11.75 -2.87
C SER A 73 6.84 -12.91 -2.30
N SER A 74 7.19 -12.84 -1.03
CA SER A 74 7.71 -14.01 -0.30
C SER A 74 6.55 -14.96 -0.02
N ARG A 75 6.25 -15.85 -0.96
CA ARG A 75 5.44 -17.05 -0.72
C ARG A 75 6.41 -18.24 -0.80
N ASP A 76 6.82 -18.74 0.36
CA ASP A 76 7.36 -20.09 0.52
C ASP A 76 6.20 -21.08 0.74
#